data_AF-A0A929ZUZ5-F1
#
_entry.id   AF-A0A929ZUZ5-F1
#
_cell.length_a   1.000
_cell.length_b   1.000
_cell.length_c   1.000
_cell.angle_alpha   90.00
_cell.angle_beta   90.00
_cell.angle_gamma   90.00
#
_symmetry.space_group_name_H-M   'P 1'
#
loop_
_entity.id
_entity.type
_entity.pdbx_description
1 polymer ?
#
loop_
_entity_poly.entity_id
_entity_poly.type
_entity_poly.pdbx_seq_one_letter_code
_entity_poly.pdbx_strand_id
1 'polypeptide(L)'
;SKNNLTQKYLKEYPVIDKKGKKVISTDFRIEVIKYRKRKPISILSDRNSRTGITTIEKMLQAINKIADNVLKKELLLHLEQNNNDIDKAFAVEGIERFNSERKTPVYRLPFIEDGEKKIKLGSKGKYVETAKGTNLFFGVYQGKEKRSYATIPLDEVIERQKQGLISVPELNEKGEKLLFSLSPNDLVYVPMEGEDTENIDFTNLSKEQRERVYKTVSFTGNQCFFVRQDVATSIVNKMEYSSLNKMEKGIDGIMIKDSCIKLKIDRLGNISKA
;
A
#
# COMPACT_ATOMS: atom_id res chain seq x y z
N SER A 1 -2.51 6.83 -15.22
CA SER A 1 -3.61 7.79 -15.43
C SER A 1 -3.28 9.24 -15.05
N LYS A 2 -2.13 9.57 -14.43
CA LYS A 2 -1.73 10.97 -14.13
C LYS A 2 -1.49 11.85 -15.36
N ASN A 3 -0.95 11.29 -16.45
CA ASN A 3 -0.67 12.05 -17.69
C ASN A 3 -1.91 12.72 -18.31
N ASN A 4 -3.10 12.12 -18.20
CA ASN A 4 -4.30 12.70 -18.82
C ASN A 4 -4.84 13.94 -18.07
N LEU A 5 -4.74 13.97 -16.73
CA LEU A 5 -5.15 15.13 -15.95
C LEU A 5 -4.21 16.32 -16.19
N THR A 6 -2.90 16.07 -16.19
CA THR A 6 -1.90 17.10 -16.47
C THR A 6 -2.04 17.65 -17.89
N GLN A 7 -2.29 16.81 -18.90
CA GLN A 7 -2.55 17.27 -20.26
C GLN A 7 -3.82 18.12 -20.39
N LYS A 8 -4.89 17.76 -19.67
CA LYS A 8 -6.14 18.55 -19.67
C LYS A 8 -5.93 19.91 -19.01
N TYR A 9 -5.23 19.94 -17.87
CA TYR A 9 -4.90 21.18 -17.15
C TYR A 9 -4.02 22.12 -17.99
N LEU A 10 -2.98 21.60 -18.66
CA LEU A 10 -2.09 22.41 -19.52
C LEU A 10 -2.75 22.90 -20.82
N LYS A 11 -3.84 22.27 -21.26
CA LYS A 11 -4.67 22.79 -22.37
C LYS A 11 -5.48 24.00 -21.93
N GLU A 12 -6.02 23.96 -20.72
CA GLU A 12 -6.84 25.03 -20.15
C GLU A 12 -5.97 26.21 -19.64
N TYR A 13 -4.79 25.90 -19.08
CA TYR A 13 -3.82 26.86 -18.54
C TYR A 13 -2.47 26.68 -19.24
N PRO A 14 -2.27 27.25 -20.44
CA PRO A 14 -1.03 27.10 -21.18
C PRO A 14 0.12 27.83 -20.47
N VAL A 15 1.29 27.19 -20.40
CA VAL A 15 2.50 27.84 -19.88
C VAL A 15 2.96 28.91 -20.86
N ILE A 16 3.20 30.11 -20.35
CA ILE A 16 3.60 31.29 -21.13
C ILE A 16 5.05 31.65 -20.79
N ASP A 17 5.86 31.98 -21.79
CA ASP A 17 7.22 32.47 -21.61
C ASP A 17 7.27 33.93 -21.13
N LYS A 18 8.49 34.42 -20.83
CA LYS A 18 8.70 35.82 -20.39
C LYS A 18 8.31 36.87 -21.45
N LYS A 19 8.01 36.46 -22.69
CA LYS A 19 7.61 37.31 -23.81
C LYS A 19 6.12 37.17 -24.13
N GLY A 20 5.33 36.49 -23.30
CA GLY A 20 3.90 36.33 -23.51
C GLY A 20 3.52 35.25 -24.54
N LYS A 21 4.47 34.43 -25.02
CA LYS A 21 4.21 33.37 -25.99
C LYS A 21 4.03 32.02 -25.31
N LYS A 22 3.11 31.21 -25.84
CA LYS A 22 2.85 29.85 -25.36
C LYS A 22 4.08 28.97 -25.56
N VAL A 23 4.49 28.27 -24.51
CA VAL A 23 5.56 27.27 -24.54
C VAL A 23 5.03 26.01 -25.23
N ILE A 24 5.63 25.65 -26.38
CA ILE A 24 5.21 24.50 -27.21
C ILE A 24 5.97 23.22 -26.83
N SER A 25 7.23 23.35 -26.40
CA SER A 25 8.02 22.28 -25.81
C SER A 25 8.94 22.83 -24.74
N THR A 26 9.19 22.04 -23.69
CA THR A 26 10.18 22.35 -22.67
C THR A 26 10.78 21.05 -22.16
N ASP A 27 12.09 21.05 -21.93
CA ASP A 27 12.78 19.95 -21.28
C ASP A 27 12.71 20.17 -19.78
N PHE A 28 12.11 19.23 -19.06
CA PHE A 28 12.11 19.23 -17.60
C PHE A 28 13.01 18.11 -17.09
N ARG A 29 13.84 18.45 -16.10
CA ARG A 29 14.66 17.49 -15.38
C ARG A 29 13.81 16.89 -14.27
N ILE A 30 13.36 15.64 -14.42
CA ILE A 30 12.79 14.90 -13.30
C ILE A 30 13.95 14.36 -12.45
N GLU A 31 14.05 14.82 -11.21
CA GLU A 31 14.90 14.16 -10.23
C GLU A 31 14.22 12.86 -9.77
N VAL A 32 14.65 11.74 -10.37
CA VAL A 32 14.20 10.41 -9.92
C VAL A 32 15.07 9.98 -8.74
N ILE A 33 14.49 9.97 -7.54
CA ILE A 33 15.16 9.39 -6.38
C ILE A 33 15.22 7.88 -6.57
N LYS A 34 16.44 7.37 -6.80
CA LYS A 34 16.73 5.95 -6.99
C LYS A 34 17.28 5.37 -5.69
N TYR A 35 16.68 4.28 -5.21
CA TYR A 35 17.13 3.61 -3.99
C TYR A 35 17.91 2.34 -4.31
N ARG A 36 18.90 2.03 -3.48
CA ARG A 36 19.65 0.76 -3.57
C ARG A 36 19.09 -0.24 -2.57
N LYS A 37 18.68 -1.42 -3.04
CA LYS A 37 18.30 -2.57 -2.21
C LYS A 37 19.27 -3.72 -2.47
N ARG A 38 19.88 -4.24 -1.40
CA ARG A 38 20.80 -5.39 -1.47
C ARG A 38 19.99 -6.69 -1.55
N LYS A 39 20.03 -7.36 -2.70
CA LYS A 39 19.40 -8.68 -2.91
C LYS A 39 20.48 -9.75 -3.06
N PRO A 40 20.23 -11.01 -2.67
CA PRO A 40 21.20 -12.07 -2.86
C PRO A 40 21.53 -12.24 -4.35
N ILE A 41 22.78 -12.58 -4.68
CA ILE A 41 23.20 -12.82 -6.08
C ILE A 41 22.44 -13.99 -6.71
N SER A 42 21.99 -14.95 -5.91
CA SER A 42 21.16 -16.07 -6.34
C SER A 42 19.82 -15.65 -6.98
N ILE A 43 19.39 -14.39 -6.86
CA ILE A 43 18.24 -13.90 -7.63
C ILE A 43 18.47 -14.00 -9.15
N LEU A 44 19.73 -13.98 -9.60
CA LEU A 44 20.10 -14.20 -11.00
C LEU A 44 19.93 -15.67 -11.44
N SER A 45 19.75 -16.59 -10.50
CA SER A 45 19.49 -18.02 -10.74
C SER A 45 17.99 -18.37 -10.73
N ASP A 46 17.10 -17.43 -10.41
CA ASP A 46 15.66 -17.71 -10.37
C ASP A 46 15.13 -17.96 -11.79
N ARG A 47 14.68 -19.19 -12.06
CA ARG A 47 14.10 -19.63 -13.34
C ARG A 47 12.59 -19.85 -13.28
N ASN A 48 11.90 -19.35 -12.26
CA ASN A 48 10.45 -19.47 -12.17
C ASN A 48 9.77 -18.86 -13.41
N SER A 49 8.91 -19.62 -14.10
CA SER A 49 8.25 -19.20 -15.33
C SER A 49 7.37 -17.95 -15.19
N ARG A 50 6.82 -17.70 -13.99
CA ARG A 50 5.94 -16.54 -13.74
C ARG A 50 6.71 -15.29 -13.33
N THR A 51 7.78 -15.41 -12.54
CA THR A 51 8.43 -14.26 -11.86
C THR A 51 9.95 -14.21 -12.02
N GLY A 52 10.56 -15.28 -12.51
CA GLY A 52 12.00 -15.43 -12.64
C GLY A 52 12.57 -14.90 -13.97
N ILE A 53 13.88 -15.06 -14.10
CA ILE A 53 14.69 -14.64 -15.24
C ILE A 53 14.88 -15.85 -16.16
N THR A 54 13.98 -15.99 -17.13
CA THR A 54 13.95 -17.14 -18.05
C THR A 54 14.58 -16.87 -19.41
N THR A 55 14.94 -15.62 -19.71
CA THR A 55 15.49 -15.22 -21.01
C THR A 55 16.72 -14.34 -20.83
N ILE A 56 17.59 -14.33 -21.83
CA ILE A 56 18.76 -13.45 -21.88
C ILE A 56 18.36 -11.98 -21.77
N GLU A 57 17.28 -11.57 -22.43
CA GLU A 57 16.79 -10.18 -22.38
C GLU A 57 16.42 -9.76 -20.95
N LYS A 58 15.70 -10.63 -20.22
CA LYS A 58 15.37 -10.40 -18.80
C LYS A 58 16.64 -10.37 -17.94
N MET A 59 17.65 -11.17 -18.28
CA MET A 59 18.93 -11.18 -17.58
C MET A 59 19.67 -9.85 -17.76
N LEU A 60 19.77 -9.36 -18.99
CA LEU A 60 20.37 -8.06 -19.30
C LEU A 60 19.62 -6.92 -18.60
N GLN A 61 18.28 -6.96 -18.57
CA GLN A 61 17.49 -5.99 -17.81
C GLN A 61 17.76 -6.07 -16.29
N ALA A 62 17.90 -7.27 -15.73
CA ALA A 62 18.21 -7.46 -14.31
C ALA A 62 19.60 -6.90 -13.97
N ILE A 63 20.63 -7.25 -14.76
CA ILE A 63 21.99 -6.75 -14.58
C ILE A 63 22.03 -5.23 -14.75
N ASN A 64 21.28 -4.67 -15.69
CA ASN A 64 21.18 -3.21 -15.87
C ASN A 64 20.57 -2.47 -14.68
N LYS A 65 19.76 -3.14 -13.86
CA LYS A 65 19.24 -2.59 -12.60
C LYS A 65 20.26 -2.61 -11.47
N ILE A 66 21.46 -3.18 -11.64
CA ILE A 66 22.51 -3.12 -10.63
C ILE A 66 23.12 -1.71 -10.60
N ALA A 67 23.22 -1.14 -9.41
CA ALA A 67 23.68 0.24 -9.19
C ALA A 67 25.20 0.39 -9.25
N ASP A 68 25.93 -0.69 -9.01
CA ASP A 68 27.39 -0.72 -9.08
C ASP A 68 27.81 -1.03 -10.52
N ASN A 69 28.47 -0.06 -11.15
CA ASN A 69 28.88 -0.17 -12.55
C ASN A 69 30.02 -1.18 -12.76
N VAL A 70 30.87 -1.41 -11.75
CA VAL A 70 31.96 -2.39 -11.83
C VAL A 70 31.35 -3.78 -11.82
N LEU A 71 30.52 -4.08 -10.82
CA LEU A 71 29.81 -5.36 -10.74
C LEU A 71 28.93 -5.62 -11.97
N LYS A 72 28.28 -4.59 -12.49
CA LYS A 72 27.49 -4.70 -13.73
C LYS A 72 28.34 -5.19 -14.90
N LYS A 73 29.49 -4.55 -15.14
CA LYS A 73 30.40 -4.93 -16.24
C LYS A 73 30.95 -6.33 -16.06
N GLU A 74 31.35 -6.68 -14.84
CA GLU A 74 31.90 -8.01 -14.53
C GLU A 74 30.84 -9.11 -14.72
N LEU A 75 29.59 -8.87 -14.34
CA LEU A 75 28.49 -9.83 -14.55
C LEU A 75 28.12 -9.99 -16.04
N LEU A 76 28.21 -8.92 -16.83
CA LEU A 76 28.01 -8.99 -18.28
C LEU A 76 29.14 -9.78 -18.94
N LEU A 77 30.40 -9.52 -18.56
CA LEU A 77 31.54 -10.27 -19.05
C LEU A 77 31.45 -11.75 -18.69
N HIS A 78 31.06 -12.07 -17.44
CA HIS A 78 30.83 -13.45 -17.02
C HIS A 78 29.74 -14.13 -17.84
N LEU A 79 28.66 -13.43 -18.18
CA LEU A 79 27.62 -13.97 -19.07
C LEU A 79 28.16 -14.26 -20.47
N GLU A 80 28.96 -13.35 -21.04
CA GLU A 80 29.60 -13.52 -22.35
C GLU A 80 30.58 -14.70 -22.37
N GLN A 81 31.42 -14.85 -21.34
CA GLN A 81 32.35 -15.96 -21.17
C GLN A 81 31.63 -17.32 -21.07
N ASN A 82 30.35 -17.32 -20.71
CA ASN A 82 29.50 -18.51 -20.67
C ASN A 82 28.64 -18.64 -21.92
N ASN A 83 29.06 -18.08 -23.05
CA ASN A 83 28.35 -18.12 -24.33
C ASN A 83 26.93 -17.55 -24.26
N ASN A 84 26.70 -16.58 -23.38
CA ASN A 84 25.40 -16.00 -23.10
C ASN A 84 24.33 -16.99 -22.59
N ASP A 85 24.76 -18.16 -22.11
CA ASP A 85 23.89 -19.13 -21.47
C ASP A 85 23.65 -18.73 -20.01
N ILE A 86 22.43 -18.28 -19.73
CA ILE A 86 22.05 -17.81 -18.39
C ILE A 86 22.03 -18.93 -17.36
N ASP A 87 21.72 -20.16 -17.76
CA ASP A 87 21.64 -21.32 -16.85
C ASP A 87 23.05 -21.72 -16.45
N LYS A 88 23.99 -21.73 -17.41
CA LYS A 88 25.39 -22.01 -17.13
C LYS A 88 26.10 -20.88 -16.37
N ALA A 89 25.80 -19.62 -16.71
CA ALA A 89 26.45 -18.45 -16.09
C ALA A 89 26.02 -18.25 -14.63
N PHE A 90 24.73 -18.45 -14.33
CA PHE A 90 24.15 -18.10 -13.02
C PHE A 90 23.56 -19.30 -12.26
N ALA A 91 23.88 -20.53 -12.65
CA ALA A 91 23.78 -21.69 -11.74
C ALA A 91 24.72 -21.52 -10.53
N VAL A 92 24.58 -22.42 -9.55
CA VAL A 92 25.40 -22.41 -8.33
C VAL A 92 26.89 -22.44 -8.70
N GLU A 93 27.30 -23.34 -9.58
CA GLU A 93 28.69 -23.46 -10.01
C GLU A 93 29.15 -22.24 -10.82
N GLY A 94 28.24 -21.64 -11.59
CA GLY A 94 28.51 -20.42 -12.36
C GLY A 94 28.78 -19.21 -11.45
N ILE A 95 28.00 -19.06 -10.38
CA ILE A 95 28.18 -18.00 -9.37
C ILE A 95 29.45 -18.25 -8.54
N GLU A 96 29.77 -19.50 -8.22
CA GLU A 96 31.02 -19.86 -7.53
C GLU A 96 32.24 -19.50 -8.38
N ARG A 97 32.22 -19.87 -9.66
CA ARG A 97 33.27 -19.48 -10.62
C ARG A 97 33.42 -17.97 -10.71
N PHE A 98 32.32 -17.24 -10.89
CA PHE A 98 32.32 -15.77 -10.89
C PHE A 98 32.98 -15.20 -9.63
N ASN A 99 32.72 -15.77 -8.46
CA ASN A 99 33.29 -15.29 -7.20
C ASN A 99 34.77 -15.69 -7.01
N SER A 100 35.20 -16.82 -7.56
CA SER A 100 36.59 -17.29 -7.48
C SER A 100 37.58 -16.38 -8.20
N GLU A 101 37.13 -15.72 -9.28
CA GLU A 101 37.93 -14.77 -10.06
C GLU A 101 38.03 -13.38 -9.39
N ARG A 102 37.35 -13.19 -8.26
CA ARG A 102 37.32 -11.91 -7.55
C ARG A 102 38.18 -11.96 -6.30
N LYS A 103 38.86 -10.85 -6.03
CA LYS A 103 39.50 -10.60 -4.73
C LYS A 103 38.50 -10.59 -3.57
N THR A 104 37.26 -10.15 -3.81
CA THR A 104 36.20 -10.11 -2.81
C THR A 104 34.93 -10.72 -3.40
N PRO A 105 34.51 -11.89 -2.89
CA PRO A 105 33.26 -12.53 -3.27
C PRO A 105 32.05 -11.63 -3.02
N VAL A 106 31.04 -11.76 -3.87
CA VAL A 106 29.82 -10.95 -3.86
C VAL A 106 28.62 -11.87 -3.67
N TYR A 107 28.08 -11.83 -2.45
CA TYR A 107 26.87 -12.58 -2.11
C TYR A 107 25.59 -11.76 -2.25
N ARG A 108 25.69 -10.42 -2.30
CA ARG A 108 24.53 -9.51 -2.42
C ARG A 108 24.79 -8.36 -3.38
N LEU A 109 23.94 -8.24 -4.39
CA LEU A 109 24.00 -7.20 -5.42
C LEU A 109 23.14 -5.97 -5.04
N PRO A 110 23.62 -4.74 -5.27
CA PRO A 110 22.88 -3.52 -5.01
C PRO A 110 21.95 -3.19 -6.20
N PHE A 111 20.69 -3.64 -6.16
CA PHE A 111 19.71 -3.32 -7.20
C PHE A 111 19.10 -1.93 -6.98
N ILE A 112 18.89 -1.20 -8.08
CA ILE A 112 18.13 0.05 -8.15
C ILE A 112 16.64 -0.31 -8.13
N GLU A 113 15.90 0.32 -7.23
CA GLU A 113 14.44 0.30 -7.22
C GLU A 113 13.89 1.71 -7.35
N ASP A 114 12.81 1.83 -8.14
CA ASP A 114 12.10 3.10 -8.32
C ASP A 114 11.48 3.56 -7.00
N GLY A 115 11.69 4.84 -6.72
CA GLY A 115 11.53 5.42 -5.40
C GLY A 115 10.15 5.96 -5.04
N GLU A 116 9.17 5.81 -5.91
CA GLU A 116 7.85 6.45 -5.77
C GLU A 116 7.09 6.08 -4.47
N LYS A 117 7.58 5.11 -3.68
CA LYS A 117 6.89 4.58 -2.49
C LYS A 117 7.70 4.64 -1.18
N LYS A 118 8.85 5.31 -1.16
CA LYS A 118 9.75 5.34 0.00
C LYS A 118 9.74 6.71 0.66
N ILE A 119 9.26 6.76 1.90
CA ILE A 119 9.12 7.97 2.71
C ILE A 119 10.42 8.22 3.45
N LYS A 120 10.97 9.44 3.39
CA LYS A 120 12.16 9.83 4.14
C LYS A 120 11.81 10.02 5.63
N LEU A 121 12.38 9.21 6.52
CA LEU A 121 12.34 9.44 7.96
C LEU A 121 13.51 10.31 8.40
N GLY A 122 13.20 11.56 8.72
CA GLY A 122 14.12 12.52 9.33
C GLY A 122 15.27 12.94 8.42
N SER A 123 16.31 13.49 9.04
CA SER A 123 17.47 14.08 8.36
C SER A 123 18.54 13.05 7.94
N LYS A 124 18.54 11.84 8.51
CA LYS A 124 19.62 10.84 8.34
C LYS A 124 19.50 9.92 7.12
N GLY A 125 18.71 10.29 6.11
CA GLY A 125 18.57 9.47 4.88
C GLY A 125 18.02 8.06 5.12
N LYS A 126 17.25 7.85 6.20
CA LYS A 126 16.51 6.60 6.43
C LYS A 126 15.19 6.68 5.69
N TYR A 127 14.78 5.58 5.07
CA TYR A 127 13.53 5.53 4.31
C TYR A 127 12.71 4.33 4.73
N VAL A 128 11.41 4.52 4.92
CA VAL A 128 10.47 3.41 5.13
C VAL A 128 9.75 3.15 3.82
N GLU A 129 9.84 1.90 3.38
CA GLU A 129 8.98 1.36 2.33
C GLU A 129 7.65 1.00 2.99
N THR A 130 6.59 1.75 2.69
CA THR A 130 5.25 1.34 3.11
C THR A 130 4.95 0.03 2.39
N ALA A 131 4.77 -1.08 3.12
CA ALA A 131 4.39 -2.33 2.48
C ALA A 131 3.08 -2.11 1.70
N LYS A 132 3.08 -2.44 0.40
CA LYS A 132 1.88 -2.33 -0.46
C LYS A 132 0.71 -2.99 0.25
N GLY A 133 -0.34 -2.23 0.57
CA GLY A 133 -1.56 -2.74 1.19
C GLY A 133 -1.67 -2.57 2.71
N THR A 134 -0.73 -1.90 3.38
CA THR A 134 -0.87 -1.60 4.83
C THR A 134 -1.60 -0.28 5.02
N ASN A 135 -2.90 -0.31 4.73
CA ASN A 135 -3.75 0.85 4.98
C ASN A 135 -4.10 0.88 6.47
N LEU A 136 -3.70 1.94 7.18
CA LEU A 136 -3.87 2.06 8.63
C LEU A 136 -5.12 2.84 9.02
N PHE A 137 -5.59 3.74 8.15
CA PHE A 137 -6.74 4.59 8.42
C PHE A 137 -7.70 4.63 7.24
N PHE A 138 -8.99 4.53 7.55
CA PHE A 138 -10.11 4.64 6.63
C PHE A 138 -11.02 5.76 7.10
N GLY A 139 -11.09 6.86 6.37
CA GLY A 139 -11.98 7.98 6.67
C GLY A 139 -13.40 7.72 6.18
N VAL A 140 -14.38 7.95 7.06
CA VAL A 140 -15.81 7.95 6.75
C VAL A 140 -16.29 9.39 6.85
N TYR A 141 -16.81 9.93 5.76
CA TYR A 141 -17.18 11.35 5.62
C TYR A 141 -18.67 11.51 5.36
N GLN A 142 -19.21 12.66 5.75
CA GLN A 142 -20.57 13.08 5.50
C GLN A 142 -20.73 13.58 4.06
N GLY A 143 -21.13 12.69 3.16
CA GLY A 143 -21.51 13.09 1.80
C GLY A 143 -22.91 13.68 1.75
N LYS A 144 -23.29 14.17 0.56
CA LYS A 144 -24.58 14.87 0.33
C LYS A 144 -25.81 13.98 0.53
N GLU A 145 -25.76 12.75 0.03
CA GLU A 145 -26.87 11.77 0.15
C GLU A 145 -26.45 10.53 0.93
N LYS A 146 -25.22 10.06 0.69
CA LYS A 146 -24.63 8.90 1.35
C LYS A 146 -23.24 9.26 1.86
N ARG A 147 -22.77 8.50 2.84
CA ARG A 147 -21.39 8.59 3.31
C ARG A 147 -20.41 8.39 2.16
N SER A 148 -19.28 9.07 2.24
CA SER A 148 -18.15 8.86 1.34
C SER A 148 -16.93 8.36 2.10
N TYR A 149 -15.99 7.78 1.36
CA TYR A 149 -14.95 6.94 1.94
C TYR A 149 -13.61 7.26 1.32
N ALA A 150 -12.56 7.27 2.14
CA ALA A 150 -11.20 7.36 1.65
C ALA A 150 -10.25 6.52 2.51
N THR A 151 -9.43 5.72 1.84
CA THR A 151 -8.26 5.11 2.47
C THR A 151 -7.14 6.12 2.54
N ILE A 152 -6.60 6.39 3.73
CA ILE A 152 -5.54 7.40 3.90
C ILE A 152 -4.16 6.74 3.80
N PRO A 153 -3.31 7.19 2.86
CA PRO A 153 -1.94 6.73 2.74
C PRO A 153 -1.10 7.01 3.99
N LEU A 154 -0.16 6.12 4.32
CA LEU A 154 0.66 6.25 5.53
C LEU A 154 1.61 7.47 5.50
N ASP A 155 2.07 7.88 4.32
CA ASP A 155 2.84 9.12 4.15
C ASP A 155 2.04 10.35 4.57
N GLU A 156 0.79 10.43 4.15
CA GLU A 156 -0.10 11.53 4.54
C GLU A 156 -0.35 11.52 6.05
N VAL A 157 -0.64 10.36 6.64
CA VAL A 157 -0.83 10.21 8.09
C VAL A 157 0.39 10.70 8.86
N ILE A 158 1.59 10.29 8.46
CA ILE A 158 2.84 10.65 9.16
C ILE A 158 3.08 12.16 9.08
N GLU A 159 2.90 12.78 7.91
CA GLU A 159 3.10 14.21 7.76
C GLU A 159 2.10 15.02 8.59
N ARG A 160 0.83 14.59 8.66
CA ARG A 160 -0.19 15.21 9.51
C ARG A 160 0.16 15.11 11.00
N GLN A 161 0.55 13.92 11.47
CA GLN A 161 0.92 13.72 12.87
C GLN A 161 2.15 14.54 13.27
N LYS A 162 3.15 14.70 12.39
CA LYS A 162 4.31 15.57 12.63
C LYS A 162 3.91 17.04 12.84
N GLN A 163 2.84 17.47 12.19
CA GLN A 163 2.30 18.83 12.31
C GLN A 163 1.33 18.98 13.50
N GLY A 164 1.14 17.92 14.32
CA GLY A 164 0.16 17.92 15.42
C GLY A 164 -1.30 17.82 14.96
N LEU A 165 -1.54 17.48 13.69
CA LEU A 165 -2.88 17.31 13.13
C LEU A 165 -3.39 15.87 13.37
N ILE A 166 -4.71 15.70 13.31
CA ILE A 166 -5.33 14.37 13.35
C ILE A 166 -4.90 13.52 12.14
N SER A 167 -4.84 12.19 12.33
CA SER A 167 -4.27 11.25 11.34
C SER A 167 -5.00 11.20 10.01
N VAL A 168 -6.29 11.54 10.00
CA VAL A 168 -7.16 11.54 8.82
C VAL A 168 -7.56 12.99 8.51
N PRO A 169 -7.63 13.40 7.23
CA PRO A 169 -8.13 14.72 6.86
C PRO A 169 -9.53 15.00 7.42
N GLU A 170 -9.74 16.22 7.90
CA GLU A 170 -11.06 16.68 8.35
C GLU A 170 -12.04 16.88 7.19
N LEU A 171 -11.50 17.16 6.01
CA LEU A 171 -12.23 17.29 4.75
C LEU A 171 -11.60 16.35 3.72
N ASN A 172 -12.43 15.64 2.96
CA ASN A 172 -11.95 14.85 1.82
C ASN A 172 -11.73 15.73 0.57
N GLU A 173 -11.31 15.12 -0.55
CA GLU A 173 -11.09 15.82 -1.84
C GLU A 173 -12.32 16.56 -2.38
N LYS A 174 -13.53 16.21 -1.91
CA LYS A 174 -14.80 16.86 -2.28
C LYS A 174 -15.24 17.95 -1.30
N GLY A 175 -14.46 18.20 -0.24
CA GLY A 175 -14.83 19.12 0.84
C GLY A 175 -15.87 18.55 1.82
N GLU A 176 -16.08 17.23 1.84
CA GLU A 176 -17.02 16.57 2.74
C GLU A 176 -16.38 16.36 4.13
N LYS A 177 -17.14 16.62 5.20
CA LYS A 177 -16.64 16.60 6.58
C LYS A 177 -16.45 15.17 7.10
N LEU A 178 -15.34 14.92 7.78
CA LEU A 178 -15.07 13.65 8.45
C LEU A 178 -16.09 13.41 9.57
N LEU A 179 -16.72 12.22 9.56
CA LEU A 179 -17.55 11.73 10.66
C LEU A 179 -16.67 11.03 11.69
N PHE A 180 -15.94 10.01 11.24
CA PHE A 180 -14.97 9.27 12.05
C PHE A 180 -13.98 8.55 11.13
N SER A 181 -12.91 8.02 11.73
CA SER A 181 -11.97 7.14 11.03
C SER A 181 -12.00 5.74 11.61
N LEU A 182 -11.72 4.72 10.79
CA LEU A 182 -11.58 3.34 11.21
C LEU A 182 -10.15 2.86 10.98
N SER A 183 -9.63 2.11 11.93
CA SER A 183 -8.38 1.35 11.83
C SER A 183 -8.66 -0.14 12.02
N PRO A 184 -7.77 -1.04 11.59
CA PRO A 184 -7.91 -2.46 11.90
C PRO A 184 -8.09 -2.68 13.41
N ASN A 185 -9.02 -3.57 13.76
CA ASN A 185 -9.51 -3.88 15.11
C ASN A 185 -10.47 -2.86 15.75
N ASP A 186 -10.77 -1.73 15.12
CA ASP A 186 -11.85 -0.85 15.61
C ASP A 186 -13.20 -1.58 15.55
N LEU A 187 -13.97 -1.45 16.63
CA LEU A 187 -15.35 -1.96 16.70
C LEU A 187 -16.35 -0.93 16.19
N VAL A 188 -17.36 -1.45 15.51
CA VAL A 188 -18.49 -0.67 15.02
C VAL A 188 -19.80 -1.39 15.35
N TYR A 189 -20.83 -0.61 15.64
CA TYR A 189 -22.19 -1.10 15.83
C TYR A 189 -23.04 -0.78 14.60
N VAL A 190 -23.89 -1.71 14.17
CA VAL A 190 -24.81 -1.51 13.03
C VAL A 190 -26.25 -1.46 13.53
N PRO A 191 -26.88 -0.27 13.57
CA PRO A 191 -28.26 -0.13 14.01
C PRO A 191 -29.25 -0.72 12.99
N MET A 192 -30.42 -1.13 13.48
CA MET A 192 -31.52 -1.59 12.65
C MET A 192 -32.39 -0.41 12.26
N GLU A 193 -33.18 -0.56 11.19
CA GLU A 193 -34.15 0.46 10.80
C GLU A 193 -35.15 0.69 11.95
N GLY A 194 -35.33 1.95 12.34
CA GLY A 194 -36.20 2.36 13.45
C GLY A 194 -35.58 2.24 14.85
N GLU A 195 -34.34 1.78 14.99
CA GLU A 195 -33.64 1.79 16.27
C GLU A 195 -33.19 3.20 16.66
N ASP A 196 -33.45 3.60 17.90
CA ASP A 196 -33.00 4.88 18.43
C ASP A 196 -31.48 4.85 18.68
N THR A 197 -30.73 5.39 17.73
CA THR A 197 -29.25 5.40 17.76
C THR A 197 -28.65 6.33 18.80
N GLU A 198 -29.44 7.24 19.38
CA GLU A 198 -28.95 8.18 20.38
C GLU A 198 -29.08 7.63 21.81
N ASN A 199 -30.05 6.75 22.06
CA ASN A 199 -30.34 6.20 23.39
C ASN A 199 -29.95 4.71 23.55
N ILE A 200 -29.04 4.20 22.74
CA ILE A 200 -28.54 2.82 22.89
C ILE A 200 -27.70 2.70 24.15
N ASP A 201 -28.12 1.82 25.06
CA ASP A 201 -27.35 1.46 26.25
C ASP A 201 -26.26 0.42 25.91
N PHE A 202 -25.07 0.92 25.57
CA PHE A 202 -23.90 0.08 25.29
C PHE A 202 -23.39 -0.71 26.51
N THR A 203 -23.81 -0.37 27.73
CA THR A 203 -23.44 -1.12 28.93
C THR A 203 -24.27 -2.38 29.11
N ASN A 204 -25.47 -2.42 28.51
CA ASN A 204 -26.41 -3.53 28.63
C ASN A 204 -27.08 -3.88 27.30
N LEU A 205 -26.27 -4.20 26.28
CA LEU A 205 -26.77 -4.64 24.99
C LEU A 205 -27.53 -5.97 25.08
N SER A 206 -28.69 -6.03 24.40
CA SER A 206 -29.44 -7.28 24.17
C SER A 206 -28.60 -8.29 23.37
N LYS A 207 -29.04 -9.54 23.33
CA LYS A 207 -28.37 -10.58 22.54
C LYS A 207 -28.31 -10.16 21.06
N GLU A 208 -29.43 -9.72 20.51
CA GLU A 208 -29.56 -9.28 19.12
C GLU A 208 -28.69 -8.05 18.82
N GLN A 209 -28.53 -7.13 19.77
CA GLN A 209 -27.64 -5.98 19.61
C GLN A 209 -26.15 -6.39 19.61
N ARG A 210 -25.75 -7.35 20.47
CA ARG A 210 -24.37 -7.86 20.48
C ARG A 210 -23.96 -8.51 19.16
N GLU A 211 -24.89 -9.19 18.51
CA GLU A 211 -24.68 -9.83 17.20
C GLU A 211 -24.47 -8.81 16.05
N ARG A 212 -24.75 -7.53 16.30
CA ARG A 212 -24.58 -6.41 15.35
C ARG A 212 -23.34 -5.57 15.64
N VAL A 213 -22.44 -6.07 16.48
CA VAL A 213 -21.10 -5.51 16.69
C VAL A 213 -20.10 -6.19 15.78
N TYR A 214 -19.38 -5.38 15.00
CA TYR A 214 -18.43 -5.84 14.00
C TYR A 214 -17.05 -5.24 14.26
N LYS A 215 -16.02 -6.01 13.94
CA LYS A 215 -14.62 -5.61 13.99
C LYS A 215 -14.11 -5.28 12.59
N THR A 216 -13.50 -4.11 12.45
CA THR A 216 -12.83 -3.69 11.21
C THR A 216 -11.59 -4.54 10.97
N VAL A 217 -11.43 -5.10 9.77
CA VAL A 217 -10.30 -5.99 9.45
C VAL A 217 -9.34 -5.38 8.46
N SER A 218 -9.86 -4.83 7.36
CA SER A 218 -9.03 -4.25 6.29
C SER A 218 -9.86 -3.38 5.37
N PHE A 219 -9.20 -2.51 4.61
CA PHE A 219 -9.85 -1.63 3.64
C PHE A 219 -8.93 -1.32 2.47
N THR A 220 -9.52 -1.08 1.31
CA THR A 220 -8.82 -0.71 0.06
C THR A 220 -9.70 0.22 -0.75
N GLY A 221 -9.20 1.42 -1.06
CA GLY A 221 -9.97 2.43 -1.77
C GLY A 221 -11.20 2.84 -0.95
N ASN A 222 -12.39 2.52 -1.47
CA ASN A 222 -13.68 2.81 -0.83
C ASN A 222 -14.32 1.58 -0.16
N GLN A 223 -13.66 0.41 -0.25
CA GLN A 223 -14.15 -0.84 0.34
C GLN A 223 -13.59 -1.02 1.75
N CYS A 224 -14.45 -1.46 2.67
CA CYS A 224 -14.08 -1.71 4.06
C CYS A 224 -14.68 -3.04 4.50
N PHE A 225 -13.83 -3.90 5.04
CA PHE A 225 -14.15 -5.27 5.38
C PHE A 225 -14.14 -5.47 6.89
N PHE A 226 -15.13 -6.22 7.35
CA PHE A 226 -15.44 -6.47 8.74
C PHE A 226 -15.59 -7.98 8.99
N VAL A 227 -15.62 -8.35 10.27
CA VAL A 227 -16.07 -9.64 10.79
C VAL A 227 -16.93 -9.38 12.02
N ARG A 228 -17.92 -10.23 12.32
CA ARG A 228 -18.64 -10.11 13.60
C ARG A 228 -17.67 -10.30 14.77
N GLN A 229 -17.93 -9.61 15.87
CA GLN A 229 -17.04 -9.64 17.02
C GLN A 229 -17.03 -11.00 17.76
N ASP A 230 -18.12 -11.77 17.66
CA ASP A 230 -18.29 -13.08 18.29
C ASP A 230 -17.69 -14.24 17.48
N VAL A 231 -17.04 -13.94 16.35
CA VAL A 231 -16.50 -14.91 15.42
C VAL A 231 -15.00 -15.08 15.65
N ALA A 232 -14.60 -16.33 15.89
CA ALA A 232 -13.19 -16.69 16.00
C ALA A 232 -12.46 -16.58 14.65
N THR A 233 -11.14 -16.52 14.69
CA THR A 233 -10.34 -16.56 13.45
C THR A 233 -10.49 -17.92 12.80
N SER A 234 -11.02 -17.97 11.58
CA SER A 234 -11.21 -19.22 10.85
C SER A 234 -9.88 -19.96 10.66
N ILE A 235 -9.88 -21.27 10.92
CA ILE A 235 -8.71 -22.13 10.72
C ILE A 235 -8.44 -22.33 9.22
N VAL A 236 -9.52 -22.45 8.42
CA VAL A 236 -9.45 -22.66 6.98
C VAL A 236 -10.03 -21.44 6.25
N ASN A 237 -9.26 -20.93 5.30
CA ASN A 237 -9.66 -19.78 4.50
C ASN A 237 -10.81 -20.17 3.54
N LYS A 238 -11.86 -19.32 3.45
CA LYS A 238 -13.01 -19.42 2.52
C LYS A 238 -14.09 -20.47 2.85
N MET A 239 -14.13 -20.99 4.07
CA MET A 239 -15.15 -21.98 4.46
C MET A 239 -16.30 -21.36 5.27
N GLU A 240 -16.05 -20.31 6.05
CA GLU A 240 -17.04 -19.76 6.99
C GLU A 240 -17.73 -18.50 6.45
N TYR A 241 -16.97 -17.62 5.77
CA TYR A 241 -17.52 -16.42 5.13
C TYR A 241 -17.05 -16.31 3.67
N SER A 242 -17.23 -15.13 3.08
CA SER A 242 -16.78 -14.82 1.73
C SER A 242 -15.24 -14.90 1.58
N SER A 243 -14.70 -14.50 0.43
CA SER A 243 -13.25 -14.49 0.17
C SER A 243 -12.46 -13.89 1.35
N LEU A 244 -11.47 -14.63 1.87
CA LEU A 244 -10.64 -14.26 3.03
C LEU A 244 -11.36 -14.23 4.39
N ASN A 245 -12.56 -14.80 4.47
CA ASN A 245 -13.43 -14.82 5.64
C ASN A 245 -13.78 -13.41 6.19
N LYS A 246 -13.99 -12.43 5.30
CA LYS A 246 -14.39 -11.06 5.66
C LYS A 246 -15.66 -10.65 4.92
N MET A 247 -16.36 -9.62 5.38
CA MET A 247 -17.59 -9.14 4.77
C MET A 247 -17.68 -7.61 4.72
N GLU A 248 -18.22 -7.04 3.64
CA GLU A 248 -18.61 -5.60 3.60
C GLU A 248 -20.06 -5.39 4.06
N LYS A 249 -20.90 -6.41 3.87
CA LYS A 249 -22.29 -6.43 4.28
C LYS A 249 -22.45 -7.28 5.54
N GLY A 250 -23.35 -6.88 6.42
CA GLY A 250 -23.80 -7.71 7.53
C GLY A 250 -24.55 -8.94 7.04
N ILE A 251 -24.91 -9.83 7.97
CA ILE A 251 -25.70 -11.05 7.68
C ILE A 251 -27.09 -10.71 7.12
N ASP A 252 -27.62 -9.57 7.53
CA ASP A 252 -28.87 -8.95 7.04
C ASP A 252 -28.76 -8.35 5.62
N GLY A 253 -27.56 -8.35 5.02
CA GLY A 253 -27.31 -7.76 3.71
C GLY A 253 -27.08 -6.25 3.72
N ILE A 254 -27.10 -5.60 4.89
CA ILE A 254 -26.89 -4.16 5.05
C ILE A 254 -25.39 -3.83 4.89
N MET A 255 -25.08 -2.77 4.15
CA MET A 255 -23.70 -2.30 3.99
C MET A 255 -23.21 -1.67 5.31
N ILE A 256 -22.26 -2.34 5.99
CA ILE A 256 -21.85 -1.96 7.36
C ILE A 256 -21.34 -0.52 7.41
N LYS A 257 -20.44 -0.14 6.50
CA LYS A 257 -19.86 1.20 6.46
C LYS A 257 -20.89 2.34 6.25
N ASP A 258 -22.04 2.04 5.64
CA ASP A 258 -23.06 3.04 5.32
C ASP A 258 -23.86 3.49 6.56
N SER A 259 -24.09 2.60 7.54
CA SER A 259 -24.91 2.89 8.72
C SER A 259 -24.17 2.75 10.06
N CYS A 260 -22.95 2.20 10.08
CA CYS A 260 -22.27 1.89 11.33
C CYS A 260 -21.96 3.11 12.20
N ILE A 261 -21.89 2.87 13.51
CA ILE A 261 -21.46 3.79 14.56
C ILE A 261 -20.14 3.29 15.10
N LYS A 262 -19.11 4.14 15.15
CA LYS A 262 -17.83 3.77 15.75
C LYS A 262 -17.97 3.63 17.26
N LEU A 263 -17.37 2.57 17.81
CA LEU A 263 -17.29 2.32 19.25
C LEU A 263 -15.89 2.58 19.78
N LYS A 264 -15.81 3.05 21.03
CA LYS A 264 -14.62 3.06 21.87
C LYS A 264 -14.66 1.85 22.79
N ILE A 265 -13.49 1.32 23.11
CA ILE A 265 -13.31 0.19 24.01
C ILE A 265 -12.27 0.60 25.05
N ASP A 266 -12.56 0.39 26.32
CA ASP A 266 -11.57 0.58 27.38
C ASP A 266 -10.71 -0.69 27.59
N ARG A 267 -9.76 -0.64 28.52
CA ARG A 267 -8.88 -1.79 28.82
C ARG A 267 -9.60 -2.97 29.48
N LEU A 268 -10.81 -2.76 29.99
CA LEU A 268 -11.64 -3.78 30.62
C LEU A 268 -12.63 -4.41 29.64
N GLY A 269 -12.69 -3.90 28.41
CA GLY A 269 -13.61 -4.38 27.37
C GLY A 269 -14.98 -3.71 27.40
N ASN A 270 -15.17 -2.65 28.20
CA ASN A 270 -16.40 -1.87 28.16
C ASN A 270 -16.46 -1.05 26.88
N ILE A 271 -17.63 -0.99 26.27
CA ILE A 271 -17.85 -0.30 25.00
C ILE A 271 -18.71 0.96 25.19
N SER A 272 -18.42 1.99 24.41
CA SER A 272 -19.21 3.22 24.35
C SER A 272 -19.22 3.81 22.94
N LYS A 273 -20.13 4.74 22.66
CA LYS A 273 -20.10 5.55 21.43
C LYS A 273 -18.77 6.36 21.38
N ALA A 274 -18.13 6.40 20.21
CA ALA A 274 -16.85 7.07 20.01
C ALA A 274 -16.97 8.59 19.87
#